data_AF-A0AAE9AIY3-F1
#
_entry.id   AF-A0AAE9AIY3-F1
#
_cell.length_a   1.000
_cell.length_b   1.000
_cell.length_c   1.000
_cell.angle_alpha   90.00
_cell.angle_beta   90.00
_cell.angle_gamma   90.00
#
_symmetry.space_group_name_H-M   'P 1'
#
loop_
_entity.id
_entity.type
_entity.pdbx_description
1 polymer ?
#
loop_
_entity_poly.entity_id
_entity_poly.type
_entity_poly.pdbx_seq_one_letter_code
_entity_poly.pdbx_strand_id
1 'polypeptide(L)'
;MMGVSPMNIERYVEKRNQFSKELEQDDDTKPRKRRREDVEDSDLRKKMDRNCEYTKKHTKNKENITKKKKLELIEKTNRVELLDEVINRNERMATNFLSLNSKLGGTANEVYWNTYEAHKHLFISKVNEVKENDNSILKIRELFNEKKKEFEEKSEMYEESAIKAKNLPDKEKKRATNSAGSAKSRAKAEMISAELDYDVACLNYIIFQKEWLFNLSMEFAIKQKGIFVERAIFEISENDLMRTLKIKTGVLKESKSEFLK
;
A
#
# COMPACT_ATOMS: atom_id res chain seq x y z
N MET A 1 -4.03 11.89 24.20
CA MET A 1 -3.14 11.00 23.44
C MET A 1 -3.98 10.21 22.45
N MET A 2 -3.98 10.59 21.18
CA MET A 2 -4.72 9.83 20.17
C MET A 2 -3.85 8.64 19.74
N GLY A 3 -4.30 7.44 20.08
CA GLY A 3 -3.70 6.20 19.59
C GLY A 3 -3.63 6.22 18.08
N VAL A 4 -2.50 5.75 17.55
CA VAL A 4 -2.28 5.59 16.11
C VAL A 4 -3.31 4.61 15.59
N SER A 5 -4.42 5.13 15.03
CA SER A 5 -5.38 4.33 14.27
C SER A 5 -4.61 3.57 13.18
N PRO A 6 -4.90 2.28 12.93
CA PRO A 6 -4.26 1.56 11.84
C PRO A 6 -4.44 2.38 10.57
N MET A 7 -3.33 2.75 9.94
CA MET A 7 -3.31 3.57 8.72
C MET A 7 -4.41 3.09 7.78
N ASN A 8 -5.43 3.94 7.57
CA ASN A 8 -6.57 3.56 6.75
C ASN A 8 -6.10 3.39 5.30
N ILE A 9 -5.94 2.14 4.86
CA ILE A 9 -5.52 1.80 3.50
C ILE A 9 -6.48 2.39 2.46
N GLU A 10 -7.74 2.63 2.82
CA GLU A 10 -8.75 3.26 1.98
C GLU A 10 -8.28 4.62 1.46
N ARG A 11 -7.59 5.42 2.29
CA ARG A 11 -7.04 6.71 1.84
C ARG A 11 -6.03 6.55 0.70
N TYR A 12 -5.20 5.51 0.75
CA TYR A 12 -4.23 5.24 -0.32
C TYR A 12 -4.92 4.67 -1.56
N VAL A 13 -5.97 3.87 -1.40
CA VAL A 13 -6.81 3.38 -2.50
C VAL A 13 -7.51 4.53 -3.22
N GLU A 14 -8.07 5.49 -2.48
CA GLU A 14 -8.67 6.70 -3.04
C GLU A 14 -7.64 7.52 -3.83
N LYS A 15 -6.46 7.78 -3.24
CA LYS A 15 -5.35 8.49 -3.90
C LYS A 15 -4.87 7.78 -5.15
N ARG A 16 -4.71 6.45 -5.11
CA ARG A 16 -4.39 5.64 -6.28
C ARG A 16 -5.41 5.87 -7.38
N ASN A 17 -6.70 5.74 -7.08
CA ASN A 17 -7.78 5.89 -8.06
C ASN A 17 -7.80 7.30 -8.66
N GLN A 18 -7.53 8.33 -7.85
CA GLN A 18 -7.38 9.70 -8.33
C GLN A 18 -6.19 9.84 -9.28
N PHE A 19 -5.01 9.37 -8.89
CA PHE A 19 -3.79 9.52 -9.70
C PHE A 19 -3.83 8.68 -10.98
N SER A 20 -4.43 7.49 -10.96
CA SER A 20 -4.64 6.71 -12.19
C SER A 20 -5.45 7.51 -13.22
N LYS A 21 -6.57 8.14 -12.80
CA LYS A 21 -7.38 9.00 -13.68
C LYS A 21 -6.62 10.21 -14.19
N GLU A 22 -5.83 10.86 -13.34
CA GLU A 22 -5.01 12.01 -13.76
C GLU A 22 -3.95 11.61 -14.80
N LEU A 23 -3.34 10.43 -14.65
CA LEU A 23 -2.31 9.93 -15.56
C LEU A 23 -2.88 9.44 -16.90
N GLU A 24 -4.13 8.96 -16.93
CA GLU A 24 -4.86 8.61 -18.16
C GLU A 24 -5.24 9.86 -18.98
N GLN A 25 -5.46 11.01 -18.33
CA GLN A 25 -5.86 12.27 -18.98
C GLN A 25 -4.68 13.09 -19.55
N ASP A 26 -3.45 12.79 -19.14
CA ASP A 26 -2.23 13.51 -19.56
C ASP A 26 -1.84 13.26 -21.03
N ASP A 27 -2.52 12.35 -21.74
CA ASP A 27 -2.16 11.96 -23.11
C ASP A 27 -2.65 12.91 -24.22
N ASP A 28 -3.47 13.95 -23.95
CA ASP A 28 -4.16 14.64 -25.06
C ASP A 28 -4.46 16.16 -24.90
N THR A 29 -3.51 16.98 -24.44
CA THR A 29 -3.64 18.45 -24.56
C THR A 29 -2.47 19.12 -25.28
N LYS A 30 -2.72 19.49 -26.55
CA LYS A 30 -1.89 20.41 -27.33
C LYS A 30 -1.46 21.60 -26.45
N PRO A 31 -0.16 21.91 -26.33
CA PRO A 31 0.29 23.04 -25.53
C PRO A 31 -0.33 24.32 -26.09
N ARG A 32 -1.09 25.03 -25.25
CA ARG A 32 -1.64 26.35 -25.56
C ARG A 32 -0.46 27.30 -25.73
N LYS A 33 0.04 27.46 -26.97
CA LYS A 33 1.14 28.39 -27.29
C LYS A 33 0.71 29.80 -26.89
N ARG A 34 1.23 30.31 -25.76
CA ARG A 34 1.19 31.75 -25.46
C ARG A 34 1.96 32.45 -26.57
N ARG A 35 1.29 33.31 -27.35
CA ARG A 35 1.98 34.25 -28.25
C ARG A 35 2.85 35.16 -27.38
N ARG A 36 4.14 35.22 -27.70
CA ARG A 36 5.09 36.14 -27.06
C ARG A 36 5.02 37.48 -27.79
N GLU A 37 5.23 38.57 -27.06
CA GLU A 37 5.49 39.88 -27.66
C GLU A 37 6.80 39.85 -28.45
N ASP A 38 6.86 40.60 -29.54
CA ASP A 38 8.05 40.67 -30.37
C ASP A 38 9.17 41.46 -29.68
N VAL A 39 10.38 40.92 -29.77
CA VAL A 39 11.61 41.52 -29.24
C VAL A 39 12.49 41.81 -30.45
N GLU A 40 12.74 43.10 -30.70
CA GLU A 40 13.50 43.59 -31.86
C GLU A 40 15.02 43.29 -31.75
N ASP A 41 15.55 43.23 -30.53
CA ASP A 41 16.96 42.90 -30.27
C ASP A 41 17.22 41.39 -30.45
N SER A 42 17.98 41.04 -31.49
CA SER A 42 18.29 39.64 -31.85
C SER A 42 19.17 38.91 -30.83
N ASP A 43 20.03 39.62 -30.11
CA ASP A 43 20.91 39.03 -29.09
C ASP A 43 20.14 38.82 -27.78
N LEU A 44 19.25 39.76 -27.44
CA LEU A 44 18.30 39.58 -26.35
C LEU A 44 17.34 38.41 -26.65
N ARG A 45 16.85 38.31 -27.89
CA ARG A 45 16.00 37.19 -28.36
C ARG A 45 16.70 35.85 -28.19
N LYS A 46 17.96 35.72 -28.63
CA LYS A 46 18.76 34.49 -28.47
C LYS A 46 18.98 34.12 -26.99
N LYS A 47 19.23 35.09 -26.10
CA LYS A 47 19.35 34.84 -24.65
C LYS A 47 18.01 34.38 -24.05
N MET A 48 16.90 35.01 -24.44
CA MET A 48 15.55 34.61 -24.00
C MET A 48 15.17 33.21 -24.49
N ASP A 49 15.58 32.84 -25.70
CA ASP A 49 15.31 31.52 -26.27
C ASP A 49 16.14 30.42 -25.59
N ARG A 50 17.42 30.66 -25.25
CA ARG A 50 18.22 29.72 -24.41
C ARG A 50 17.61 29.54 -23.02
N ASN A 51 17.21 30.63 -22.38
CA ASN A 51 16.53 30.57 -21.08
C ASN A 51 15.17 29.86 -21.19
N CYS A 52 14.49 29.97 -22.33
CA CYS A 52 13.26 29.24 -22.62
C CYS A 52 13.50 27.72 -22.74
N GLU A 53 14.55 27.28 -23.40
CA GLU A 53 14.87 25.85 -23.50
C GLU A 53 15.23 25.26 -22.14
N TYR A 54 16.06 25.98 -21.36
CA TYR A 54 16.41 25.58 -20.01
C TYR A 54 15.16 25.42 -19.12
N THR A 55 14.28 26.43 -19.12
CA THR A 55 13.04 26.39 -18.34
C THR A 55 12.10 25.27 -18.79
N LYS A 56 11.93 25.04 -20.10
CA LYS A 56 11.14 23.91 -20.61
C LYS A 56 11.69 22.55 -20.14
N LYS A 57 13.01 22.34 -20.25
CA LYS A 57 13.65 21.10 -19.82
C LYS A 57 13.50 20.89 -18.31
N HIS A 58 13.69 21.94 -17.53
CA HIS A 58 13.57 21.88 -16.07
C HIS A 58 12.12 21.62 -15.63
N THR A 59 11.12 22.25 -16.25
CA THR A 59 9.70 21.98 -15.97
C THR A 59 9.32 20.55 -16.32
N LYS A 60 9.72 20.06 -17.52
CA LYS A 60 9.49 18.67 -17.92
C LYS A 60 10.13 17.67 -16.96
N ASN A 61 11.33 17.97 -16.46
CA ASN A 61 11.96 17.13 -15.44
C ASN A 61 11.16 17.08 -14.13
N LYS A 62 10.64 18.22 -13.66
CA LYS A 62 9.79 18.26 -12.46
C LYS A 62 8.49 17.47 -12.65
N GLU A 63 7.83 17.64 -13.79
CA GLU A 63 6.63 16.87 -14.15
C GLU A 63 6.91 15.36 -14.17
N ASN A 64 8.02 14.95 -14.80
CA ASN A 64 8.44 13.56 -14.83
C ASN A 64 8.73 13.00 -13.42
N ILE A 65 9.36 13.78 -12.54
CA ILE A 65 9.62 13.38 -11.15
C ILE A 65 8.29 13.17 -10.41
N THR A 66 7.36 14.11 -10.50
CA THR A 66 6.05 13.98 -9.85
C THR A 66 5.25 12.81 -10.43
N LYS A 67 5.27 12.61 -11.76
CA LYS A 67 4.65 11.45 -12.42
C LYS A 67 5.23 10.13 -11.90
N LYS A 68 6.56 10.05 -11.76
CA LYS A 68 7.22 8.87 -11.20
C LYS A 68 6.76 8.58 -9.77
N LYS A 69 6.67 9.60 -8.91
CA LYS A 69 6.19 9.45 -7.52
C LYS A 69 4.73 8.98 -7.46
N LYS A 70 3.86 9.49 -8.32
CA LYS A 70 2.46 9.01 -8.41
C LYS A 70 2.40 7.54 -8.81
N LEU A 71 3.17 7.14 -9.81
CA LEU A 71 3.28 5.73 -10.24
C LEU A 71 3.79 4.83 -9.11
N GLU A 72 4.81 5.29 -8.37
CA GLU A 72 5.35 4.55 -7.22
C GLU A 72 4.30 4.37 -6.11
N LEU A 73 3.49 5.39 -5.83
CA LEU A 73 2.37 5.27 -4.89
C LEU A 73 1.36 4.22 -5.37
N ILE A 74 0.96 4.27 -6.65
CA ILE A 74 0.01 3.32 -7.25
C ILE A 74 0.54 1.88 -7.12
N GLU A 75 1.80 1.66 -7.50
CA GLU A 75 2.45 0.35 -7.43
C GLU A 75 2.44 -0.20 -6.00
N LYS A 76 2.83 0.62 -5.02
CA LYS A 76 2.88 0.21 -3.62
C LYS A 76 1.49 -0.06 -3.03
N THR A 77 0.48 0.74 -3.38
CA THR A 77 -0.90 0.46 -2.97
C THR A 77 -1.39 -0.89 -3.51
N ASN A 78 -1.16 -1.17 -4.80
CA ASN A 78 -1.52 -2.46 -5.40
C ASN A 78 -0.77 -3.63 -4.74
N ARG A 79 0.49 -3.43 -4.37
CA ARG A 79 1.28 -4.45 -3.65
C ARG A 79 0.67 -4.76 -2.28
N VAL A 80 0.19 -3.76 -1.55
CA VAL A 80 -0.48 -3.97 -0.25
C VAL A 80 -1.75 -4.80 -0.42
N GLU A 81 -2.61 -4.43 -1.39
CA GLU A 81 -3.86 -5.17 -1.67
C GLU A 81 -3.57 -6.64 -2.04
N LEU A 82 -2.57 -6.88 -2.90
CA LEU A 82 -2.16 -8.24 -3.26
C LEU A 82 -1.70 -9.06 -2.05
N LEU A 83 -0.91 -8.46 -1.15
CA LEU A 83 -0.48 -9.14 0.07
C LEU A 83 -1.68 -9.49 0.96
N ASP A 84 -2.65 -8.58 1.08
CA ASP A 84 -3.88 -8.83 1.84
C ASP A 84 -4.71 -9.98 1.27
N GLU A 85 -4.87 -10.04 -0.05
CA GLU A 85 -5.56 -11.15 -0.71
C GLU A 85 -4.88 -12.50 -0.43
N VAL A 86 -3.54 -12.55 -0.54
CA VAL A 86 -2.79 -13.80 -0.36
C VAL A 86 -2.75 -14.23 1.10
N ILE A 87 -2.59 -13.30 2.06
CA ILE A 87 -2.69 -13.59 3.51
C ILE A 87 -4.05 -14.21 3.82
N ASN A 88 -5.14 -13.58 3.36
CA ASN A 88 -6.50 -14.08 3.57
C ASN A 88 -6.69 -15.48 2.96
N ARG A 89 -6.09 -15.74 1.80
CA ARG A 89 -6.13 -17.07 1.17
C ARG A 89 -5.39 -18.13 1.98
N ASN A 90 -4.22 -17.80 2.52
CA ASN A 90 -3.43 -18.69 3.37
C ASN A 90 -4.19 -19.00 4.67
N GLU A 91 -4.76 -17.98 5.32
CA GLU A 91 -5.56 -18.15 6.53
C GLU A 91 -6.76 -19.06 6.28
N ARG A 92 -7.51 -18.84 5.19
CA ARG A 92 -8.63 -19.73 4.79
C ARG A 92 -8.17 -21.17 4.56
N MET A 93 -7.01 -21.36 3.91
CA MET A 93 -6.45 -22.69 3.70
C MET A 93 -6.12 -23.38 5.03
N ALA A 94 -5.50 -22.65 5.96
CA ALA A 94 -5.20 -23.16 7.30
C ALA A 94 -6.48 -23.54 8.07
N THR A 95 -7.50 -22.68 8.04
CA THR A 95 -8.82 -22.94 8.66
C THR A 95 -9.46 -24.20 8.07
N ASN A 96 -9.38 -24.41 6.76
CA ASN A 96 -9.89 -25.62 6.12
C ASN A 96 -9.18 -26.87 6.63
N PHE A 97 -7.84 -26.87 6.75
CA PHE A 97 -7.10 -28.01 7.28
C PHE A 97 -7.37 -28.25 8.76
N LEU A 98 -7.55 -27.20 9.57
CA LEU A 98 -8.00 -27.33 10.95
C LEU A 98 -9.38 -28.01 11.02
N SER A 99 -10.33 -27.58 10.19
CA SER A 99 -11.67 -28.20 10.13
C SER A 99 -11.58 -29.69 9.74
N LEU A 100 -10.76 -30.03 8.75
CA LEU A 100 -10.53 -31.42 8.37
C LEU A 100 -9.88 -32.23 9.50
N ASN A 101 -8.86 -31.68 10.16
CA ASN A 101 -8.25 -32.31 11.34
C ASN A 101 -9.26 -32.56 12.47
N SER A 102 -10.21 -31.65 12.67
CA SER A 102 -11.29 -31.83 13.64
C SER A 102 -12.13 -33.06 13.34
N LYS A 103 -12.42 -33.30 12.05
CA LYS A 103 -13.23 -34.44 11.60
C LYS A 103 -12.48 -35.77 11.78
N LEU A 104 -11.15 -35.76 11.73
CA LEU A 104 -10.27 -36.89 12.06
C LEU A 104 -9.95 -36.99 13.56
N GLY A 105 -10.86 -36.52 14.43
CA GLY A 105 -10.71 -36.59 15.89
C GLY A 105 -9.64 -35.66 16.51
N GLY A 106 -9.15 -34.65 15.79
CA GLY A 106 -8.21 -33.66 16.31
C GLY A 106 -8.84 -32.66 17.27
N THR A 107 -8.21 -32.43 18.42
CA THR A 107 -8.72 -31.59 19.50
C THR A 107 -7.96 -30.27 19.69
N ALA A 108 -6.81 -30.08 19.04
CA ALA A 108 -5.92 -28.93 19.26
C ALA A 108 -6.14 -27.73 18.31
N ASN A 109 -7.25 -27.69 17.57
CA ASN A 109 -7.46 -26.68 16.53
C ASN A 109 -7.50 -25.25 17.06
N GLU A 110 -8.20 -25.05 18.17
CA GLU A 110 -8.32 -23.74 18.83
C GLU A 110 -6.97 -23.26 19.36
N VAL A 111 -6.15 -24.16 19.89
CA VAL A 111 -4.79 -23.85 20.37
C VAL A 111 -3.91 -23.36 19.21
N TYR A 112 -3.96 -24.04 18.07
CA TYR A 112 -3.18 -23.65 16.89
C TYR A 112 -3.59 -22.28 16.34
N TRP A 113 -4.90 -22.02 16.24
CA TRP A 113 -5.41 -20.73 15.79
C TRP A 113 -5.07 -19.60 16.76
N ASN A 114 -5.28 -19.80 18.06
CA ASN A 114 -4.98 -18.80 19.08
C ASN A 114 -3.47 -18.49 19.14
N THR A 115 -2.61 -19.49 18.93
CA THR A 115 -1.16 -19.27 18.86
C THR A 115 -0.78 -18.43 17.63
N TYR A 116 -1.39 -18.70 16.47
CA TYR A 116 -1.19 -17.92 15.26
C TYR A 116 -1.61 -16.45 15.45
N GLU A 117 -2.81 -16.22 15.98
CA GLU A 117 -3.31 -14.88 16.27
C GLU A 117 -2.44 -14.15 17.31
N ALA A 118 -1.98 -14.84 18.36
CA ALA A 118 -1.05 -14.27 19.34
C ALA A 118 0.27 -13.83 18.69
N HIS A 119 0.86 -14.65 17.80
CA HIS A 119 2.08 -14.29 17.07
C HIS A 119 1.86 -13.10 16.13
N LYS A 120 0.71 -13.07 15.43
CA LYS A 120 0.31 -11.96 14.56
C LYS A 120 0.21 -10.66 15.35
N HIS A 121 -0.48 -10.67 16.49
CA HIS A 121 -0.60 -9.49 17.36
C HIS A 121 0.73 -9.03 17.94
N LEU A 122 1.54 -9.95 18.47
CA LEU A 122 2.85 -9.63 19.03
C LEU A 122 3.77 -9.00 17.98
N PHE A 123 3.74 -9.53 16.76
CA PHE A 123 4.54 -9.00 15.67
C PHE A 123 4.11 -7.58 15.28
N ILE A 124 2.81 -7.36 15.07
CA ILE A 124 2.28 -6.03 14.74
C ILE A 124 2.65 -5.02 15.82
N SER A 125 2.56 -5.40 17.10
CA SER A 125 2.96 -4.55 18.23
C SER A 125 4.44 -4.15 18.13
N LYS A 126 5.34 -5.12 17.98
CA LYS A 126 6.79 -4.87 17.89
C LYS A 126 7.17 -4.00 16.69
N VAL A 127 6.54 -4.24 15.54
CA VAL A 127 6.85 -3.43 14.35
C VAL A 127 6.34 -2.00 14.51
N ASN A 128 5.18 -1.81 15.14
CA ASN A 128 4.69 -0.47 15.47
C ASN A 128 5.62 0.29 16.43
N GLU A 129 6.18 -0.37 17.43
CA GLU A 129 7.22 0.23 18.28
C GLU A 129 8.45 0.66 17.46
N VAL A 130 8.89 -0.14 16.49
CA VAL A 130 10.00 0.22 15.60
C VAL A 130 9.66 1.44 14.75
N LYS A 131 8.42 1.55 14.25
CA LYS A 131 7.97 2.69 13.44
C LYS A 131 7.95 4.00 14.20
N GLU A 132 7.44 3.98 15.43
CA GLU A 132 7.40 5.17 16.28
C GLU A 132 8.82 5.68 16.56
N ASN A 133 9.80 4.79 16.51
CA ASN A 133 11.22 5.10 16.64
C ASN A 133 11.95 5.31 15.29
N ASP A 134 11.26 5.18 14.14
CA ASP A 134 11.87 5.36 12.83
C ASP A 134 12.03 6.86 12.50
N ASN A 135 13.21 7.36 12.85
CA ASN A 135 13.64 8.73 12.60
C ASN A 135 13.54 9.14 11.12
N SER A 136 13.52 8.21 10.16
CA SER A 136 13.43 8.55 8.74
C SER A 136 12.02 8.97 8.34
N ILE A 137 11.00 8.21 8.75
CA ILE A 137 9.59 8.53 8.48
C ILE A 137 9.19 9.81 9.21
N LEU A 138 9.68 10.00 10.44
CA LEU A 138 9.44 11.23 11.20
C LEU A 138 9.99 12.47 10.49
N LYS A 139 11.24 12.41 9.98
CA LYS A 139 11.84 13.51 9.21
C LYS A 139 11.04 13.83 7.94
N ILE A 140 10.60 12.80 7.21
CA ILE A 140 9.79 13.00 5.99
C ILE A 140 8.44 13.64 6.35
N ARG A 141 7.83 13.23 7.47
CA ARG A 141 6.60 13.82 7.98
C ARG A 141 6.78 15.29 8.38
N GLU A 142 7.87 15.62 9.06
CA GLU A 142 8.22 17.00 9.43
C GLU A 142 8.36 17.88 8.19
N LEU A 143 9.09 17.41 7.17
CA LEU A 143 9.23 18.11 5.90
C LEU A 143 7.88 18.33 5.20
N PHE A 144 7.01 17.33 5.20
CA PHE A 144 5.65 17.50 4.68
C PHE A 144 4.86 18.57 5.45
N ASN A 145 4.92 18.56 6.78
CA ASN A 145 4.24 19.55 7.60
C ASN A 145 4.79 20.96 7.38
N GLU A 146 6.11 21.11 7.22
CA GLU A 146 6.74 22.38 6.89
C GLU A 146 6.22 22.92 5.54
N LYS A 147 6.19 22.06 4.51
CA LYS A 147 5.69 22.44 3.18
C LYS A 147 4.19 22.71 3.15
N LYS A 148 3.43 22.02 3.99
CA LYS A 148 2.01 22.31 4.18
C LYS A 148 1.81 23.70 4.80
N LYS A 149 2.56 24.03 5.86
CA LYS A 149 2.52 25.34 6.50
C LYS A 149 2.91 26.46 5.52
N GLU A 150 3.97 26.26 4.73
CA GLU A 150 4.39 27.21 3.70
C GLU A 150 3.27 27.44 2.66
N PHE A 151 2.56 26.39 2.25
CA PHE A 151 1.43 26.53 1.34
C PHE A 151 0.26 27.31 1.95
N GLU A 152 -0.07 27.06 3.23
CA GLU A 152 -1.12 27.78 3.97
C GLU A 152 -0.81 29.28 4.04
N GLU A 153 0.40 29.66 4.47
CA GLU A 153 0.85 31.05 4.53
C GLU A 153 0.80 31.74 3.15
N LYS A 154 1.20 31.02 2.09
CA LYS A 154 1.15 31.55 0.71
C LYS A 154 -0.29 31.64 0.19
N SER A 155 -1.20 30.81 0.68
CA SER A 155 -2.62 30.89 0.35
C SER A 155 -3.27 32.12 0.97
N GLU A 156 -3.00 32.38 2.24
CA GLU A 156 -3.50 33.57 2.96
C GLU A 156 -3.02 34.86 2.29
N MET A 157 -1.72 34.98 2.00
CA MET A 157 -1.18 36.14 1.27
C MET A 157 -1.84 36.36 -0.09
N TYR A 158 -2.18 35.29 -0.81
CA TYR A 158 -2.90 35.39 -2.08
C TYR A 158 -4.34 35.88 -1.88
N GLU A 159 -5.04 35.39 -0.86
CA GLU A 159 -6.39 35.81 -0.53
C GLU A 159 -6.43 37.29 -0.14
N GLU A 160 -5.50 37.75 0.70
CA GLU A 160 -5.36 39.16 1.03
C GLU A 160 -5.10 40.03 -0.21
N SER A 161 -4.20 39.57 -1.09
CA SER A 161 -3.88 40.26 -2.34
C SER A 161 -5.10 40.33 -3.26
N ALA A 162 -5.90 39.26 -3.32
CA ALA A 162 -7.12 39.21 -4.11
C ALA A 162 -8.22 40.14 -3.55
N ILE A 163 -8.34 40.24 -2.23
CA ILE A 163 -9.26 41.17 -1.55
C ILE A 163 -8.86 42.62 -1.87
N LYS A 164 -7.58 42.98 -1.69
CA LYS A 164 -7.06 44.33 -1.98
C LYS A 164 -7.25 44.71 -3.46
N ALA A 165 -7.15 43.73 -4.35
CA ALA A 165 -7.30 43.95 -5.79
C ALA A 165 -8.76 43.87 -6.29
N LYS A 166 -9.75 43.61 -5.42
CA LYS A 166 -11.13 43.27 -5.83
C LYS A 166 -11.75 44.32 -6.74
N ASN A 167 -11.53 45.60 -6.43
CA ASN A 167 -12.13 46.77 -7.10
C ASN A 167 -11.18 47.44 -8.10
N LEU A 168 -9.99 46.87 -8.35
CA LEU A 168 -9.07 47.42 -9.33
C LEU A 168 -9.50 47.06 -10.77
N PRO A 169 -9.16 47.89 -11.77
CA PRO A 169 -9.30 47.54 -13.19
C PRO A 169 -8.57 46.22 -13.52
N ASP A 170 -9.11 45.43 -14.45
CA ASP A 170 -8.63 44.06 -14.73
C ASP A 170 -7.12 43.92 -14.97
N LYS A 171 -6.49 44.90 -15.64
CA LYS A 171 -5.03 44.89 -15.88
C LYS A 171 -4.25 45.07 -14.58
N GLU A 172 -4.70 45.94 -13.69
CA GLU A 172 -4.06 46.22 -12.40
C GLU A 172 -4.35 45.11 -11.39
N LYS A 173 -5.57 44.58 -11.39
CA LYS A 173 -5.97 43.41 -10.61
C LYS A 173 -5.11 42.19 -10.91
N LYS A 174 -4.85 41.92 -12.19
CA LYS A 174 -3.91 40.86 -12.61
C LYS A 174 -2.49 41.12 -12.12
N ARG A 175 -1.98 42.35 -12.24
CA ARG A 175 -0.63 42.69 -11.74
C ARG A 175 -0.51 42.50 -10.23
N ALA A 176 -1.52 42.94 -9.46
CA ALA A 176 -1.54 42.84 -8.02
C ALA A 176 -1.63 41.39 -7.50
N THR A 177 -2.29 40.49 -8.24
CA THR A 177 -2.52 39.10 -7.80
C THR A 177 -1.56 38.06 -8.39
N ASN A 178 -0.91 38.35 -9.53
CA ASN A 178 -0.08 37.38 -10.26
C ASN A 178 1.11 36.85 -9.43
N SER A 179 1.82 37.72 -8.72
CA SER A 179 3.01 37.31 -7.94
C SER A 179 2.64 36.38 -6.79
N ALA A 180 1.61 36.75 -6.01
CA ALA A 180 1.11 35.93 -4.92
C ALA A 180 0.48 34.62 -5.43
N GLY A 181 -0.25 34.66 -6.54
CA GLY A 181 -0.85 33.48 -7.16
C GLY A 181 0.20 32.48 -7.67
N SER A 182 1.26 32.99 -8.29
CA SER A 182 2.40 32.16 -8.70
C SER A 182 3.15 31.56 -7.51
N ALA A 183 3.30 32.30 -6.41
CA ALA A 183 3.92 31.78 -5.19
C ALA A 183 3.08 30.66 -4.57
N LYS A 184 1.75 30.86 -4.43
CA LYS A 184 0.79 29.83 -3.98
C LYS A 184 0.86 28.58 -4.83
N SER A 185 0.87 28.72 -6.16
CA SER A 185 0.94 27.56 -7.07
C SER A 185 2.23 26.77 -6.94
N ARG A 186 3.38 27.44 -6.72
CA ARG A 186 4.67 26.77 -6.47
C ARG A 186 4.68 26.04 -5.13
N ALA A 187 4.24 26.68 -4.06
CA ALA A 187 4.13 26.07 -2.74
C ALA A 187 3.21 24.84 -2.76
N LYS A 188 2.08 24.89 -3.49
CA LYS A 188 1.20 23.73 -3.68
C LYS A 188 1.92 22.54 -4.32
N ALA A 189 2.71 22.78 -5.37
CA ALA A 189 3.44 21.71 -6.06
C ALA A 189 4.50 21.07 -5.16
N GLU A 190 5.21 21.88 -4.35
CA GLU A 190 6.18 21.39 -3.37
C GLU A 190 5.50 20.58 -2.25
N MET A 191 4.38 21.07 -1.72
CA MET A 191 3.56 20.36 -0.74
C MET A 191 3.09 19.00 -1.27
N ILE A 192 2.54 18.93 -2.49
CA ILE A 192 2.11 17.67 -3.10
C ILE A 192 3.28 16.70 -3.26
N SER A 193 4.44 17.19 -3.68
CA SER A 193 5.64 16.35 -3.79
C SER A 193 6.07 15.78 -2.44
N ALA A 194 6.08 16.60 -1.38
CA ALA A 194 6.44 16.15 -0.04
C ALA A 194 5.38 15.19 0.56
N GLU A 195 4.10 15.41 0.25
CA GLU A 195 3.02 14.49 0.64
C GLU A 195 3.22 13.11 0.00
N LEU A 196 3.56 13.06 -1.30
CA LEU A 196 3.85 11.80 -1.99
C LEU A 196 5.05 11.06 -1.38
N ASP A 197 6.11 11.78 -1.01
CA ASP A 197 7.27 11.18 -0.33
C ASP A 197 6.87 10.57 1.02
N TYR A 198 6.04 11.27 1.78
CA TYR A 198 5.50 10.77 3.03
C TYR A 198 4.59 9.56 2.83
N ASP A 199 3.66 9.62 1.88
CA ASP A 199 2.74 8.51 1.57
C ASP A 199 3.51 7.25 1.15
N VAL A 200 4.52 7.38 0.30
CA VAL A 200 5.38 6.27 -0.15
C VAL A 200 6.14 5.66 1.03
N ALA A 201 6.69 6.48 1.92
CA ALA A 201 7.37 5.99 3.13
C ALA A 201 6.41 5.21 4.04
N CYS A 202 5.18 5.71 4.20
CA CYS A 202 4.13 5.02 4.95
C CYS A 202 3.72 3.69 4.31
N LEU A 203 3.56 3.65 2.99
CA LEU A 203 3.22 2.43 2.25
C LEU A 203 4.34 1.39 2.31
N ASN A 204 5.61 1.79 2.22
CA ASN A 204 6.75 0.88 2.41
C ASN A 204 6.70 0.19 3.77
N TYR A 205 6.37 0.95 4.81
CA TYR A 205 6.23 0.41 6.15
C TYR A 205 5.04 -0.59 6.24
N ILE A 206 3.90 -0.28 5.63
CA ILE A 206 2.76 -1.20 5.55
C ILE A 206 3.14 -2.48 4.79
N ILE A 207 3.83 -2.36 3.65
CA ILE A 207 4.32 -3.51 2.87
C ILE A 207 5.21 -4.38 3.73
N PHE A 208 6.18 -3.79 4.45
CA PHE A 208 7.06 -4.53 5.35
C PHE A 208 6.26 -5.34 6.39
N GLN A 209 5.26 -4.74 7.03
CA GLN A 209 4.38 -5.47 7.96
C GLN A 209 3.66 -6.63 7.28
N LYS A 210 3.09 -6.38 6.10
CA LYS A 210 2.31 -7.37 5.35
C LYS A 210 3.17 -8.51 4.82
N GLU A 211 4.41 -8.28 4.43
CA GLU A 211 5.32 -9.34 3.96
C GLU A 211 5.67 -10.33 5.07
N TRP A 212 5.82 -9.85 6.30
CA TRP A 212 5.96 -10.72 7.46
C TRP A 212 4.70 -11.50 7.78
N LEU A 213 3.53 -10.84 7.75
CA LEU A 213 2.25 -11.52 7.93
C LEU A 213 2.00 -12.57 6.84
N PHE A 214 2.43 -12.29 5.61
CA PHE A 214 2.41 -13.25 4.52
C PHE A 214 3.22 -14.50 4.88
N ASN A 215 4.48 -14.35 5.31
CA ASN A 215 5.31 -15.48 5.73
C ASN A 215 4.68 -16.27 6.88
N LEU A 216 4.20 -15.56 7.91
CA LEU A 216 3.55 -16.18 9.07
C LEU A 216 2.29 -16.98 8.68
N SER A 217 1.43 -16.40 7.82
CA SER A 217 0.21 -17.05 7.33
C SER A 217 0.53 -18.28 6.48
N MET A 218 1.57 -18.20 5.65
CA MET A 218 2.02 -19.28 4.79
C MET A 218 2.58 -20.46 5.61
N GLU A 219 3.47 -20.18 6.56
CA GLU A 219 4.01 -21.19 7.48
C GLU A 219 2.91 -21.88 8.27
N PHE A 220 1.94 -21.10 8.76
CA PHE A 220 0.79 -21.64 9.46
C PHE A 220 -0.02 -22.59 8.57
N ALA A 221 -0.36 -22.17 7.34
CA ALA A 221 -1.09 -23.01 6.39
C ALA A 221 -0.34 -24.32 6.05
N ILE A 222 0.97 -24.24 5.80
CA ILE A 222 1.81 -25.41 5.52
C ILE A 222 1.81 -26.37 6.70
N LYS A 223 1.95 -25.86 7.93
CA LYS A 223 1.95 -26.66 9.15
C LYS A 223 0.62 -27.39 9.34
N GLN A 224 -0.52 -26.70 9.16
CA GLN A 224 -1.83 -27.33 9.29
C GLN A 224 -2.08 -28.40 8.22
N LYS A 225 -1.61 -28.15 6.99
CA LYS A 225 -1.62 -29.16 5.93
C LYS A 225 -0.80 -30.40 6.32
N GLY A 226 0.41 -30.21 6.84
CA GLY A 226 1.28 -31.32 7.26
C GLY A 226 0.65 -32.19 8.32
N ILE A 227 0.13 -31.57 9.40
CA ILE A 227 -0.58 -32.28 10.49
C ILE A 227 -1.77 -33.08 9.94
N PHE A 228 -2.52 -32.50 9.00
CA PHE A 228 -3.63 -33.19 8.36
C PHE A 228 -3.19 -34.40 7.54
N VAL A 229 -2.17 -34.24 6.70
CA VAL A 229 -1.67 -35.35 5.86
C VAL A 229 -1.16 -36.50 6.75
N GLU A 230 -0.41 -36.21 7.81
CA GLU A 230 0.08 -37.22 8.74
C GLU A 230 -1.07 -38.01 9.40
N ARG A 231 -2.10 -37.31 9.89
CA ARG A 231 -3.27 -37.94 10.50
C ARG A 231 -4.09 -38.76 9.51
N ALA A 232 -4.32 -38.23 8.31
CA ALA A 232 -5.05 -38.95 7.27
C ALA A 232 -4.33 -40.25 6.87
N ILE A 233 -2.99 -40.22 6.75
CA ILE A 233 -2.19 -41.42 6.48
C ILE A 233 -2.33 -42.43 7.64
N PHE A 234 -2.25 -41.96 8.89
CA PHE A 234 -2.41 -42.82 10.06
C PHE A 234 -3.78 -43.50 10.07
N GLU A 235 -4.88 -42.77 9.89
CA GLU A 235 -6.23 -43.34 9.86
C GLU A 235 -6.43 -44.35 8.72
N ILE A 236 -5.88 -44.08 7.53
CA ILE A 236 -5.94 -45.04 6.41
C ILE A 236 -5.20 -46.33 6.80
N SER A 237 -4.00 -46.21 7.37
CA SER A 237 -3.20 -47.36 7.77
C SER A 237 -3.86 -48.19 8.89
N GLU A 238 -4.52 -47.53 9.84
CA GLU A 238 -5.23 -48.19 10.93
C GLU A 238 -6.49 -48.91 10.40
N ASN A 239 -7.23 -48.27 9.50
CA ASN A 239 -8.39 -48.89 8.86
C ASN A 239 -8.01 -50.12 8.03
N ASP A 240 -6.90 -50.07 7.28
CA ASP A 240 -6.38 -51.21 6.53
C ASP A 240 -5.89 -52.34 7.45
N LEU A 241 -5.24 -52.01 8.56
CA LEU A 241 -4.83 -52.97 9.59
C LEU A 241 -6.05 -53.64 10.22
N MET A 242 -7.07 -52.87 10.61
CA MET A 242 -8.30 -53.38 11.21
C MET A 242 -9.12 -54.21 10.23
N ARG A 243 -9.15 -53.83 8.94
CA ARG A 243 -9.76 -54.63 7.87
C ARG A 243 -9.04 -55.97 7.71
N THR A 244 -7.71 -55.96 7.70
CA THR A 244 -6.89 -57.18 7.60
C THR A 244 -7.08 -58.10 8.79
N LEU A 245 -7.13 -57.54 10.02
CA LEU A 245 -7.38 -58.30 11.24
C LEU A 245 -8.78 -58.90 11.26
N LYS A 246 -9.82 -58.16 10.83
CA LYS A 246 -11.19 -58.70 10.70
C LYS A 246 -11.25 -59.86 9.71
N ILE A 247 -10.59 -59.77 8.56
CA ILE A 247 -10.52 -60.87 7.59
C ILE A 247 -9.83 -62.08 8.22
N LYS A 248 -8.66 -61.93 8.83
CA LYS A 248 -7.93 -63.05 9.46
C LYS A 248 -8.71 -63.70 10.60
N THR A 249 -9.36 -62.91 11.45
CA THR A 249 -10.15 -63.42 12.59
C THR A 249 -11.49 -64.02 12.18
N GLY A 250 -12.12 -63.51 11.11
CA GLY A 250 -13.29 -64.11 10.48
C GLY A 250 -12.97 -65.49 9.89
N VAL A 251 -11.88 -65.58 9.10
CA VAL A 251 -11.38 -66.84 8.54
C VAL A 251 -11.04 -67.86 9.64
N LEU A 252 -10.41 -67.43 10.73
CA LEU A 252 -10.10 -68.30 11.88
C LEU A 252 -11.35 -68.79 12.66
N LYS A 253 -12.46 -68.05 12.61
CA LYS A 253 -13.73 -68.47 13.24
C LYS A 253 -14.48 -69.47 12.37
N GLU A 254 -14.49 -69.27 11.05
CA GLU A 254 -15.10 -70.20 10.10
C GLU A 254 -14.35 -71.55 10.10
N SER A 255 -13.01 -71.54 10.10
CA SER A 255 -12.21 -72.76 10.17
C SER A 255 -12.41 -73.55 11.47
N LYS A 256 -12.64 -72.89 12.62
CA LYS A 256 -12.94 -73.58 13.88
C LYS A 256 -14.32 -74.24 13.88
N SER A 257 -15.28 -73.74 13.10
CA SER A 257 -16.62 -74.32 12.99
C SER A 257 -16.66 -75.60 12.14
N GLU A 258 -15.73 -75.73 11.19
CA GLU A 258 -15.59 -76.94 10.35
C GLU A 258 -14.85 -78.09 11.07
N PHE A 259 -14.02 -77.79 12.06
CA PHE A 259 -13.34 -78.81 12.89
C PHE A 259 -14.17 -79.34 14.07
N LEU A 260 -15.39 -78.81 14.30
CA LEU A 260 -16.31 -79.21 15.38
C LEU A 260 -17.58 -79.94 14.87
N LYS A 261 -17.57 -80.39 13.61
CA LYS A 261 -18.55 -81.35 13.07
C LYS A 261 -17.91 -82.73 12.95
#